data_AF-A0A226EB39-F1
#
_entry.id   AF-A0A226EB39-F1
#
_cell.length_a   1.000
_cell.length_b   1.000
_cell.length_c   1.000
_cell.angle_alpha   90.00
_cell.angle_beta   90.00
_cell.angle_gamma   90.00
#
_symmetry.space_group_name_H-M   'P 1'
#
loop_
_entity.id
_entity.type
_entity.pdbx_description
1 polymer ?
#
loop_
_entity_poly.entity_id
_entity_poly.type
_entity_poly.pdbx_seq_one_letter_code
_entity_poly.pdbx_strand_id
1 'polypeptide(L)'
;MVTLSRFDVGYPINSVLAILYGYLPHTCYAVEDSQTLIMLKCLQVEFRQVRSFLEKNLNEGQNEVPIRKIHLILVKLRLQAKRCGEFLAPQELLSIFMTMYSTGGSFFILVTVLSDRSIENSVGDLIMIAFTSIWPLLGISRLVAKIWMAVTITKEEMEIASLLKNEELQSKLGTYGTEYFSELRQVYNLLTANPTEVSFNNYVKLNNALILGVFQQIFTLFIILMQFR
;
A
#
# COMPACT_ATOMS: atom_id res chain seq x y z
N MET A 1 4.23 -43.28 -43.94
CA MET A 1 2.78 -43.04 -43.99
C MET A 1 2.38 -42.44 -42.64
N VAL A 2 2.72 -41.16 -42.43
CA VAL A 2 1.76 -40.05 -42.27
C VAL A 2 0.73 -40.31 -41.15
N THR A 3 1.13 -40.02 -39.91
CA THR A 3 0.19 -39.53 -38.89
C THR A 3 0.36 -38.03 -38.79
N LEU A 4 -0.05 -37.33 -39.85
CA LEU A 4 -0.21 -35.89 -39.83
C LEU A 4 -1.57 -35.58 -39.18
N SER A 5 -1.52 -34.91 -38.03
CA SER A 5 -2.48 -33.88 -37.62
C SER A 5 -3.97 -34.26 -37.59
N ARG A 6 -4.45 -34.62 -36.40
CA ARG A 6 -5.63 -33.93 -35.86
C ARG A 6 -5.12 -32.90 -34.87
N PHE A 7 -4.60 -31.78 -35.38
CA PHE A 7 -4.56 -30.54 -34.60
C PHE A 7 -6.01 -30.22 -34.26
N ASP A 8 -6.45 -30.63 -33.07
CA ASP A 8 -7.72 -30.17 -32.54
C ASP A 8 -7.57 -28.66 -32.31
N VAL A 9 -8.18 -27.87 -33.20
CA VAL A 9 -8.13 -26.41 -33.15
C VAL A 9 -8.77 -25.89 -31.86
N GLY A 10 -9.60 -26.71 -31.19
CA GLY A 10 -10.13 -26.42 -29.86
C GLY A 10 -9.05 -26.37 -28.78
N TYR A 11 -7.97 -27.14 -28.88
CA TYR A 11 -6.88 -27.16 -27.89
C TYR A 11 -6.08 -25.85 -27.81
N PRO A 12 -5.56 -25.27 -28.92
CA PRO A 12 -4.88 -23.97 -28.87
C PRO A 12 -5.86 -22.84 -28.51
N ILE A 13 -7.12 -22.90 -28.95
CA ILE A 13 -8.13 -21.90 -28.57
C ILE A 13 -8.39 -21.94 -27.06
N ASN A 14 -8.62 -23.13 -26.49
CA ASN A 14 -8.84 -23.28 -25.05
C ASN A 14 -7.60 -22.91 -24.23
N SER A 15 -6.40 -23.21 -24.74
CA SER A 15 -5.14 -22.81 -24.11
C SER A 15 -4.97 -21.30 -24.11
N VAL A 16 -5.24 -20.62 -25.23
CA VAL A 16 -5.19 -19.15 -25.34
C VAL A 16 -6.26 -18.50 -24.46
N LEU A 17 -7.47 -19.05 -24.41
CA LEU A 17 -8.53 -18.58 -23.52
C LEU A 17 -8.14 -18.78 -22.05
N ALA A 18 -7.58 -19.92 -21.67
CA ALA A 18 -7.11 -20.17 -20.30
C ALA A 18 -6.00 -19.19 -19.89
N ILE A 19 -5.07 -18.89 -20.80
CA ILE A 19 -4.04 -17.87 -20.60
C ILE A 19 -4.70 -16.49 -20.44
N LEU A 20 -5.61 -16.11 -21.34
CA LEU A 20 -6.31 -14.82 -21.23
C LEU A 20 -7.10 -14.70 -19.92
N TYR A 21 -7.87 -15.71 -19.54
CA TYR A 21 -8.64 -15.71 -18.29
C TYR A 21 -7.75 -15.77 -17.03
N GLY A 22 -6.57 -16.38 -17.11
CA GLY A 22 -5.59 -16.36 -16.03
C GLY A 22 -4.90 -15.00 -15.90
N TYR A 23 -4.50 -14.38 -17.01
CA TYR A 23 -3.72 -13.13 -17.00
C TYR A 23 -4.58 -11.87 -16.89
N LEU A 24 -5.78 -11.85 -17.46
CA LEU A 24 -6.63 -10.66 -17.51
C LEU A 24 -6.96 -10.14 -16.10
N PRO A 25 -7.42 -10.96 -15.14
CA PRO A 25 -7.67 -10.50 -13.76
C PRO A 25 -6.43 -9.92 -13.11
N HIS A 26 -5.26 -10.50 -13.38
CA HIS A 26 -3.99 -10.03 -12.85
C HIS A 26 -3.52 -8.71 -13.45
N THR A 27 -3.75 -8.48 -14.74
CA THR A 27 -3.45 -7.20 -15.39
C THR A 27 -4.41 -6.10 -14.94
N CYS A 28 -5.72 -6.37 -14.85
CA CYS A 28 -6.70 -5.43 -14.31
C CYS A 28 -6.33 -5.03 -12.88
N TYR A 29 -6.01 -6.03 -12.07
CA TYR A 29 -5.54 -5.83 -10.70
C TYR A 29 -4.24 -5.00 -10.61
N ALA A 30 -3.27 -5.25 -11.49
CA ALA A 30 -2.01 -4.50 -11.49
C ALA A 30 -2.20 -3.02 -11.87
N VAL A 31 -3.11 -2.73 -12.82
CA VAL A 31 -3.44 -1.35 -13.23
C VAL A 31 -4.10 -0.62 -12.07
N GLU A 32 -5.05 -1.25 -11.41
CA GLU A 32 -5.75 -0.75 -10.23
C GLU A 32 -4.78 -0.45 -9.07
N ASP A 33 -3.85 -1.35 -8.78
CA ASP A 33 -2.77 -1.14 -7.80
C ASP A 33 -1.90 0.07 -8.11
N SER A 34 -1.59 0.29 -9.38
CA SER A 34 -0.77 1.43 -9.81
C SER A 34 -1.47 2.76 -9.57
N GLN A 35 -2.79 2.81 -9.76
CA GLN A 35 -3.59 3.99 -9.46
C GLN A 35 -3.57 4.31 -7.97
N THR A 36 -3.69 3.30 -7.09
CA THR A 36 -3.56 3.48 -5.64
C THR A 36 -2.19 4.05 -5.28
N LEU A 37 -1.11 3.48 -5.82
CA LEU A 37 0.25 3.93 -5.53
C LEU A 37 0.49 5.37 -5.98
N ILE A 38 -0.03 5.75 -7.16
CA ILE A 38 0.05 7.13 -7.65
C ILE A 38 -0.70 8.07 -6.70
N MET A 39 -1.91 7.70 -6.27
CA MET A 39 -2.74 8.55 -5.41
C MET A 39 -2.11 8.74 -4.02
N LEU A 40 -1.55 7.67 -3.44
CA LEU A 40 -0.75 7.74 -2.21
C LEU A 40 0.51 8.60 -2.41
N LYS A 41 1.18 8.48 -3.56
CA LYS A 41 2.37 9.28 -3.85
C LYS A 41 2.05 10.77 -3.99
N CYS A 42 0.94 11.12 -4.64
CA CYS A 42 0.47 12.50 -4.73
C CYS A 42 0.23 13.08 -3.34
N LEU A 43 -0.50 12.34 -2.48
CA LEU A 43 -0.77 12.76 -1.11
C LEU A 43 0.55 12.95 -0.31
N GLN A 44 1.49 12.02 -0.44
CA GLN A 44 2.82 12.13 0.19
C GLN A 44 3.55 13.40 -0.24
N VAL A 45 3.54 13.72 -1.54
CA VAL A 45 4.19 14.91 -2.08
C VAL A 45 3.54 16.19 -1.54
N GLU A 46 2.22 16.23 -1.43
CA GLU A 46 1.49 17.38 -0.88
C GLU A 46 1.85 17.63 0.59
N PHE A 47 1.87 16.60 1.44
CA PHE A 47 2.32 16.74 2.84
C PHE A 47 3.77 17.23 2.91
N ARG A 48 4.65 16.68 2.08
CA ARG A 48 6.05 17.12 2.02
C ARG A 48 6.20 18.58 1.58
N GLN A 49 5.38 19.05 0.65
CA GLN A 49 5.37 20.45 0.23
C GLN A 49 4.96 21.38 1.37
N VAL A 50 3.93 21.01 2.14
CA VAL A 50 3.51 21.77 3.33
C VAL A 50 4.64 21.85 4.35
N ARG A 51 5.31 20.72 4.62
CA ARG A 51 6.47 20.66 5.51
C ARG A 51 7.60 21.57 5.02
N SER A 52 8.00 21.45 3.75
CA SER A 52 9.08 22.27 3.19
C SER A 52 8.75 23.76 3.21
N PHE A 53 7.48 24.12 2.98
CA PHE A 53 7.01 25.49 3.14
C PHE A 53 7.14 25.97 4.58
N LEU A 54 6.73 25.15 5.56
CA LEU A 54 6.85 25.49 6.98
C LEU A 54 8.32 25.65 7.40
N GLU A 55 9.19 24.71 7.04
CA GLU A 55 10.64 24.78 7.35
C GLU A 55 11.30 26.03 6.76
N LYS A 56 10.95 26.42 5.53
CA LYS A 56 11.50 27.64 4.90
C LYS A 56 11.08 28.90 5.64
N ASN A 57 9.80 29.05 5.96
CA ASN A 57 9.32 30.24 6.69
C ASN A 57 9.91 30.34 8.10
N LEU A 58 10.07 29.20 8.79
CA LEU A 58 10.70 29.13 10.10
C LEU A 58 12.19 29.51 10.06
N ASN A 59 12.94 29.03 9.06
CA ASN A 59 14.38 29.29 8.94
C ASN A 59 14.71 30.71 8.47
N GLU A 60 13.85 31.33 7.67
CA GLU A 60 14.04 32.69 7.15
C GLU A 60 13.68 33.78 8.18
N GLY A 61 13.21 33.41 9.37
CA GLY A 61 12.90 34.36 10.44
C GLY A 61 11.74 35.31 10.10
N GLN A 62 10.81 34.89 9.23
CA GLN A 62 9.60 35.66 8.97
C GLN A 62 8.74 35.69 10.24
N ASN A 63 8.33 36.89 10.65
CA ASN A 63 7.70 37.13 11.96
C ASN A 63 6.39 36.36 12.19
N GLU A 64 5.67 35.91 11.16
CA GLU A 64 4.45 35.12 11.37
C GLU A 64 4.30 34.07 10.28
N VAL A 65 4.30 32.79 10.67
CA VAL A 65 3.90 31.72 9.78
C VAL A 65 2.39 31.88 9.53
N PRO A 66 1.89 31.76 8.28
CA PRO A 66 0.46 31.86 8.01
C PRO A 66 -0.28 30.59 8.48
N ILE A 67 -0.34 30.37 9.79
CA ILE A 67 -0.88 29.18 10.46
C ILE A 67 -2.28 28.88 9.96
N ARG A 68 -3.13 29.91 9.84
CA ARG A 68 -4.50 29.77 9.31
C ARG A 68 -4.54 29.15 7.92
N LYS A 69 -3.60 29.51 7.05
CA LYS A 69 -3.49 28.94 5.69
C LYS A 69 -2.99 27.49 5.76
N ILE A 70 -2.02 27.20 6.62
CA ILE A 70 -1.49 25.84 6.85
C ILE A 70 -2.57 24.92 7.41
N HIS A 71 -3.35 25.40 8.38
CA HIS A 71 -4.49 24.68 8.95
C HIS A 71 -5.51 24.29 7.88
N LEU A 72 -5.93 25.26 7.05
CA LEU A 72 -6.87 24.99 5.95
C LEU A 72 -6.33 23.98 4.94
N ILE A 73 -5.04 24.05 4.62
CA ILE A 73 -4.40 23.08 3.71
C ILE A 73 -4.36 21.70 4.35
N LEU A 74 -3.91 21.58 5.61
CA LEU A 74 -3.87 20.31 6.34
C LEU A 74 -5.25 19.65 6.45
N VAL A 75 -6.30 20.43 6.76
CA VAL A 75 -7.67 19.91 6.80
C VAL A 75 -8.12 19.39 5.43
N LYS A 76 -7.79 20.12 4.35
CA LYS A 76 -8.08 19.65 2.97
C LYS A 76 -7.32 18.37 2.63
N LEU A 77 -6.04 18.28 2.97
CA LEU A 77 -5.22 17.10 2.74
C LEU A 77 -5.72 15.89 3.52
N ARG A 78 -6.14 16.07 4.78
CA ARG A 78 -6.80 15.02 5.57
C ARG A 78 -8.10 14.55 4.96
N LEU A 79 -8.92 15.49 4.48
CA LEU A 79 -10.18 15.16 3.80
C LEU A 79 -9.91 14.37 2.50
N GLN A 80 -8.88 14.74 1.75
CA GLN A 80 -8.44 14.05 0.55
C GLN A 80 -7.89 12.66 0.87
N ALA A 81 -7.10 12.52 1.94
CA ALA A 81 -6.64 11.23 2.44
C ALA A 81 -7.81 10.32 2.83
N LYS A 82 -8.84 10.86 3.49
CA LYS A 82 -10.05 10.13 3.84
C LYS A 82 -10.83 9.66 2.60
N ARG A 83 -11.09 10.57 1.64
CA ARG A 83 -11.76 10.21 0.37
C ARG A 83 -10.96 9.18 -0.43
N CYS A 84 -9.64 9.31 -0.41
CA CYS A 84 -8.72 8.35 -1.01
C CYS A 84 -8.90 6.96 -0.38
N GLY A 85 -8.91 6.88 0.95
CA GLY A 85 -9.18 5.64 1.68
C GLY A 85 -10.56 5.06 1.40
N GLU A 86 -11.61 5.89 1.31
CA GLU A 86 -12.98 5.45 1.01
C GLU A 86 -13.13 4.91 -0.41
N PHE A 87 -12.54 5.59 -1.40
CA PHE A 87 -12.59 5.18 -2.79
C PHE A 87 -11.80 3.89 -3.04
N LEU A 88 -10.64 3.76 -2.41
CA LEU A 88 -9.74 2.62 -2.61
C LEU A 88 -10.12 1.40 -1.77
N ALA A 89 -10.93 1.56 -0.72
CA ALA A 89 -11.24 0.51 0.24
C ALA A 89 -11.71 -0.84 -0.34
N PRO A 90 -12.75 -0.91 -1.18
CA PRO A 90 -13.23 -2.19 -1.70
C PRO A 90 -12.20 -2.88 -2.61
N GLN A 91 -11.49 -2.09 -3.41
CA GLN A 91 -10.47 -2.55 -4.34
C GLN A 91 -9.24 -3.09 -3.61
N GLU A 92 -8.82 -2.40 -2.55
CA GLU A 92 -7.66 -2.75 -1.73
C GLU A 92 -7.93 -3.94 -0.80
N LEU A 93 -9.18 -4.12 -0.36
CA LEU A 93 -9.55 -5.33 0.36
C LEU A 93 -9.50 -6.56 -0.56
N LEU A 94 -10.02 -6.43 -1.78
CA LEU A 94 -9.94 -7.48 -2.80
C LEU A 94 -8.48 -7.76 -3.19
N SER A 95 -7.67 -6.72 -3.31
CA SER A 95 -6.22 -6.77 -3.53
C SER A 95 -5.50 -7.64 -2.51
N ILE A 96 -5.73 -7.34 -1.24
CA ILE A 96 -5.16 -8.07 -0.12
C ILE A 96 -5.63 -9.53 -0.10
N PHE A 97 -6.92 -9.77 -0.35
CA PHE A 97 -7.49 -11.12 -0.41
C PHE A 97 -6.89 -11.95 -1.54
N MET A 98 -6.86 -11.42 -2.77
CA MET A 98 -6.28 -12.09 -3.93
C MET A 98 -4.80 -12.38 -3.72
N THR A 99 -4.06 -11.45 -3.11
CA THR A 99 -2.64 -11.64 -2.76
C THR A 99 -2.47 -12.77 -1.75
N MET A 100 -3.33 -12.87 -0.72
CA MET A 100 -3.30 -13.98 0.24
C MET A 100 -3.53 -15.33 -0.45
N TYR A 101 -4.60 -15.44 -1.25
CA TYR A 101 -4.94 -16.68 -1.94
C TYR A 101 -3.90 -17.10 -2.96
N SER A 102 -3.45 -16.17 -3.82
CA SER A 102 -2.45 -16.48 -4.84
C SER A 102 -1.12 -16.88 -4.21
N THR A 103 -0.74 -16.22 -3.11
CA THR A 103 0.51 -16.52 -2.42
C THR A 103 0.46 -17.85 -1.70
N GLY A 104 -0.60 -18.12 -0.93
CA GLY A 104 -0.77 -19.40 -0.24
C GLY A 104 -0.87 -20.58 -1.21
N GLY A 105 -1.63 -20.43 -2.30
CA GLY A 105 -1.72 -21.44 -3.36
C GLY A 105 -0.38 -21.68 -4.08
N SER A 106 0.38 -20.61 -4.34
CA SER A 106 1.70 -20.73 -4.96
C SER A 106 2.71 -21.44 -4.07
N PHE A 107 2.74 -21.13 -2.76
CA PHE A 107 3.59 -21.86 -1.81
C PHE A 107 3.19 -23.33 -1.71
N PHE A 108 1.89 -23.63 -1.72
CA PHE A 108 1.41 -25.00 -1.75
C PHE A 108 1.87 -25.76 -3.00
N ILE A 109 1.73 -25.17 -4.20
CA ILE A 109 2.19 -25.78 -5.45
C ILE A 109 3.71 -25.98 -5.40
N LEU A 110 4.47 -24.96 -4.98
CA LEU A 110 5.92 -25.04 -4.86
C LEU A 110 6.35 -26.22 -3.98
N VAL A 111 5.76 -26.37 -2.79
CA VAL A 111 6.06 -27.47 -1.87
C VAL A 111 5.57 -28.81 -2.42
N THR A 112 4.43 -28.82 -3.12
CA THR A 112 3.89 -30.04 -3.75
C THR A 112 4.86 -30.58 -4.79
N VAL A 113 5.27 -29.72 -5.70
CA VAL A 113 6.26 -29.99 -6.75
C VAL A 113 7.59 -30.42 -6.11
N LEU A 114 8.18 -29.62 -5.19
CA LEU A 114 9.47 -29.97 -4.57
C LEU A 114 9.48 -31.28 -3.78
N SER A 115 8.33 -31.70 -3.23
CA SER A 115 8.25 -32.94 -2.46
C SER A 115 8.04 -34.17 -3.33
N ASP A 116 7.63 -34.00 -4.59
CA ASP A 116 7.46 -35.12 -5.50
C ASP A 116 8.83 -35.56 -6.04
N ARG A 117 9.29 -36.75 -5.62
CA ARG A 117 10.64 -37.26 -5.93
C ARG A 117 10.82 -37.67 -7.39
N SER A 118 9.75 -37.71 -8.18
CA SER A 118 9.80 -38.10 -9.60
C SER A 118 10.16 -36.95 -10.55
N ILE A 119 10.41 -35.74 -10.02
CA ILE A 119 10.75 -34.55 -10.81
C ILE A 119 12.22 -34.61 -11.22
N GLU A 120 12.51 -35.55 -12.12
CA GLU A 120 13.78 -35.64 -12.81
C GLU A 120 13.64 -34.90 -14.15
N ASN A 121 14.01 -33.62 -14.17
CA ASN A 121 14.47 -32.87 -15.34
C ASN A 121 13.48 -32.52 -16.47
N SER A 122 12.20 -32.25 -16.21
CA SER A 122 11.35 -31.61 -17.22
C SER A 122 11.50 -30.07 -17.17
N VAL A 123 11.75 -29.45 -18.34
CA VAL A 123 11.80 -27.98 -18.49
C VAL A 123 10.47 -27.34 -18.05
N GLY A 124 9.36 -28.07 -18.20
CA GLY A 124 8.02 -27.63 -17.78
C GLY A 124 7.90 -27.43 -16.27
N ASP A 125 8.46 -28.33 -15.47
CA ASP A 125 8.40 -28.25 -14.00
C ASP A 125 9.24 -27.09 -13.49
N LEU A 126 10.41 -26.85 -14.10
CA LEU A 126 11.30 -25.74 -13.76
C LEU A 126 10.65 -24.39 -14.08
N ILE A 127 9.93 -24.30 -15.21
CA ILE A 127 9.11 -23.14 -15.57
C ILE A 127 7.98 -22.96 -14.55
N MET A 128 7.28 -24.03 -14.16
CA MET A 128 6.19 -23.97 -13.19
C MET A 128 6.69 -23.50 -11.80
N ILE A 129 7.85 -23.99 -11.35
CA ILE A 129 8.51 -23.53 -10.11
C ILE A 129 8.89 -22.05 -10.21
N ALA A 130 9.45 -21.62 -11.34
CA ALA A 130 9.81 -20.21 -11.54
C ALA A 130 8.58 -19.29 -11.51
N PHE A 131 7.50 -19.66 -12.22
CA PHE A 131 6.28 -18.85 -12.24
C PHE A 131 5.56 -18.82 -10.89
N THR A 132 5.48 -19.96 -10.20
CA THR A 132 4.86 -20.06 -8.87
C THR A 132 5.67 -19.35 -7.78
N SER A 133 6.98 -19.20 -7.92
CA SER A 133 7.79 -18.46 -6.93
C SER A 133 7.81 -16.94 -7.17
N ILE A 134 7.77 -16.49 -8.42
CA ILE A 134 7.77 -15.05 -8.75
C ILE A 134 6.46 -14.37 -8.33
N TRP A 135 5.33 -15.07 -8.48
CA TRP A 135 4.01 -14.49 -8.26
C TRP A 135 3.75 -14.02 -6.81
N PRO A 136 4.05 -14.83 -5.76
CA PRO A 136 4.06 -14.40 -4.37
C PRO A 136 4.89 -13.16 -4.08
N LEU A 137 6.11 -13.12 -4.63
CA LEU A 137 7.05 -12.03 -4.39
C LEU A 137 6.51 -10.71 -4.95
N LEU A 138 5.90 -10.75 -6.14
CA LEU A 138 5.23 -9.60 -6.74
C LEU A 138 4.00 -9.15 -5.93
N GLY A 139 3.16 -10.07 -5.46
CA GLY A 139 2.01 -9.74 -4.62
C GLY A 139 2.40 -9.07 -3.30
N ILE A 140 3.34 -9.68 -2.58
CA ILE A 140 3.82 -9.15 -1.29
C ILE A 140 4.52 -7.80 -1.47
N SER A 141 5.41 -7.66 -2.47
CA SER A 141 6.16 -6.42 -2.69
C SER A 141 5.25 -5.22 -2.96
N ARG A 142 4.15 -5.40 -3.69
CA ARG A 142 3.15 -4.35 -3.93
C ARG A 142 2.46 -3.92 -2.64
N LEU A 143 2.00 -4.89 -1.84
CA LEU A 143 1.38 -4.60 -0.53
C LEU A 143 2.34 -3.84 0.39
N VAL A 144 3.60 -4.29 0.46
CA VAL A 144 4.65 -3.62 1.25
C VAL A 144 4.87 -2.18 0.76
N ALA A 145 4.91 -1.95 -0.56
CA ALA A 145 5.07 -0.60 -1.10
C ALA A 145 3.93 0.35 -0.69
N LYS A 146 2.67 -0.11 -0.73
CA LYS A 146 1.50 0.67 -0.30
C LYS A 146 1.57 1.03 1.18
N ILE A 147 1.89 0.06 2.03
CA ILE A 147 2.02 0.26 3.48
C ILE A 147 3.17 1.21 3.78
N TRP A 148 4.30 1.05 3.11
CA TRP A 148 5.44 1.96 3.27
C TRP A 148 5.10 3.41 2.88
N MET A 149 4.35 3.61 1.78
CA MET A 149 3.87 4.95 1.40
C MET A 149 2.92 5.54 2.45
N ALA A 150 1.94 4.75 2.92
CA ALA A 150 1.00 5.18 3.95
C ALA A 150 1.70 5.57 5.26
N VAL A 151 2.63 4.74 5.74
CA VAL A 151 3.45 5.03 6.93
C VAL A 151 4.28 6.29 6.72
N THR A 152 4.80 6.51 5.52
CA THR A 152 5.58 7.72 5.22
C THR A 152 4.71 8.98 5.25
N ILE A 153 3.47 8.92 4.78
CA ILE A 153 2.52 10.04 4.88
C ILE A 153 2.28 10.42 6.35
N THR A 154 2.00 9.43 7.21
CA THR A 154 1.82 9.65 8.65
C THR A 154 3.08 10.23 9.29
N LYS A 155 4.27 9.79 8.85
CA LYS A 155 5.55 10.32 9.33
C LYS A 155 5.75 11.79 8.94
N GLU A 156 5.49 12.16 7.69
CA GLU A 156 5.62 13.56 7.24
C GLU A 156 4.67 14.47 8.03
N GLU A 157 3.47 14.00 8.34
CA GLU A 157 2.54 14.75 9.18
C GLU A 157 3.01 14.88 10.64
N MET A 158 3.57 13.82 11.24
CA MET A 158 4.17 13.90 12.57
C MET A 158 5.32 14.90 12.61
N GLU A 159 6.11 14.99 11.53
CA GLU A 159 7.19 15.97 11.42
C GLU A 159 6.64 17.40 11.32
N ILE A 160 5.57 17.65 10.57
CA ILE A 160 4.85 18.94 10.57
C ILE A 160 4.38 19.29 11.99
N ALA A 161 3.80 18.34 12.72
CA ALA A 161 3.36 18.53 14.10
C ALA A 161 4.53 18.90 15.03
N SER A 162 5.69 18.28 14.84
CA SER A 162 6.89 18.56 15.63
C SER A 162 7.44 19.97 15.38
N LEU A 163 7.42 20.44 14.12
CA LEU A 163 7.83 21.79 13.74
C LEU A 163 6.91 22.84 14.38
N LEU A 164 5.60 22.64 14.31
CA LEU A 164 4.61 23.52 14.95
C LEU A 164 4.75 23.52 16.48
N LYS A 165 5.09 22.39 17.10
CA LYS A 165 5.35 22.33 18.55
C LYS A 165 6.59 23.14 18.95
N ASN A 166 7.65 23.07 18.15
CA ASN A 166 8.86 23.84 18.40
C ASN A 166 8.58 25.34 18.27
N GLU A 167 7.77 25.73 17.30
CA GLU A 167 7.28 27.10 17.16
C GLU A 167 6.38 27.53 18.33
N GLU A 168 5.55 26.62 18.88
CA GLU A 168 4.74 26.89 20.07
C GLU A 168 5.61 27.20 21.28
N LEU A 169 6.71 26.46 21.44
CA LEU A 169 7.67 26.68 22.51
C LEU A 169 8.43 28.00 22.33
N GLN A 170 8.83 28.35 21.10
CA GLN A 170 9.51 29.62 20.81
C GLN A 170 8.57 30.82 20.98
N SER A 171 7.31 30.71 20.53
CA SER A 171 6.32 31.78 20.69
C SER A 171 5.91 32.00 22.15
N LYS A 172 5.91 30.95 23.00
CA LYS A 172 5.78 31.08 24.48
C LYS A 172 6.91 31.89 25.12
N LEU A 173 8.10 31.87 24.53
CA LEU A 173 9.27 32.61 25.00
C LEU A 173 9.34 34.04 24.41
N GLY A 174 8.58 34.33 23.35
CA GLY A 174 8.54 35.62 22.66
C GLY A 174 7.28 36.44 22.95
N THR A 175 7.25 37.67 22.42
CA THR A 175 6.17 38.66 22.58
C THR A 175 5.05 38.49 21.54
N TYR A 176 4.71 37.25 21.14
CA TYR A 176 3.66 37.03 20.13
C TYR A 176 2.25 37.10 20.73
N GLY A 177 1.29 37.58 19.94
CA GLY A 177 -0.10 37.80 20.37
C GLY A 177 -0.82 36.51 20.77
N THR A 178 -1.76 36.63 21.71
CA THR A 178 -2.56 35.51 22.26
C THR A 178 -3.39 34.77 21.21
N GLU A 179 -3.78 35.46 20.14
CA GLU A 179 -4.59 34.90 19.04
C GLU A 179 -3.78 33.91 18.18
N TYR A 180 -2.56 34.28 17.78
CA TYR A 180 -1.60 33.41 17.07
C TYR A 180 -1.32 32.12 17.84
N PHE A 181 -1.08 32.26 19.15
CA PHE A 181 -0.80 31.13 20.02
C PHE A 181 -1.99 30.15 20.12
N SER A 182 -3.22 30.69 20.16
CA SER A 182 -4.44 29.86 20.20
C SER A 182 -4.64 29.06 18.92
N GLU A 183 -4.39 29.67 17.75
CA GLU A 183 -4.48 28.99 16.45
C GLU A 183 -3.40 27.90 16.32
N LEU A 184 -2.14 28.22 16.65
CA LEU A 184 -1.03 27.25 16.61
C LEU A 184 -1.33 26.01 17.44
N ARG A 185 -1.82 26.22 18.67
CA ARG A 185 -2.18 25.13 19.59
C ARG A 185 -3.35 24.30 19.05
N GLN A 186 -4.31 24.92 18.37
CA GLN A 186 -5.41 24.22 17.74
C GLN A 186 -4.91 23.32 16.60
N VAL A 187 -3.98 23.79 15.76
CA VAL A 187 -3.37 22.97 14.70
C VAL A 187 -2.56 21.82 15.29
N TYR A 188 -1.73 22.09 16.29
CA TYR A 188 -0.93 21.07 16.97
C TYR A 188 -1.80 19.98 17.61
N ASN A 189 -2.85 20.37 18.35
CA ASN A 189 -3.79 19.42 18.95
C ASN A 189 -4.52 18.58 17.89
N LEU A 190 -4.87 19.19 16.75
CA LEU A 190 -5.51 18.46 15.64
C LEU A 190 -4.56 17.41 15.04
N LEU A 191 -3.27 17.74 14.95
CA LEU A 191 -2.23 16.85 14.44
C LEU A 191 -1.89 15.70 15.40
N THR A 192 -1.86 15.97 16.70
CA THR A 192 -1.48 14.99 17.73
C THR A 192 -2.65 14.14 18.23
N ALA A 193 -3.86 14.68 18.32
CA ALA A 193 -5.01 13.92 18.81
C ALA A 193 -5.51 12.88 17.79
N ASN A 194 -5.39 13.18 16.50
CA ASN A 194 -5.81 12.29 15.42
C ASN A 194 -4.76 12.33 14.30
N PRO A 195 -3.66 11.56 14.37
CA PRO A 195 -2.75 11.45 13.23
C PRO A 195 -3.50 10.93 12.00
N THR A 196 -3.11 11.36 10.82
CA THR A 196 -3.64 10.88 9.54
C THR A 196 -3.13 9.47 9.35
N GLU A 197 -3.97 8.55 9.80
CA GLU A 197 -3.86 7.15 9.45
C GLU A 197 -4.59 6.96 8.12
N VAL A 198 -3.84 6.59 7.08
CA VAL A 198 -4.45 6.14 5.83
C VAL A 198 -5.14 4.81 6.13
N SER A 199 -6.45 4.86 6.24
CA SER A 199 -7.29 3.68 6.45
C SER A 199 -8.28 3.53 5.30
N PHE A 200 -8.51 2.29 4.93
CA PHE A 200 -9.46 1.91 3.91
C PHE A 200 -10.86 1.84 4.54
N ASN A 201 -11.55 2.96 4.57
CA ASN A 201 -12.93 3.08 5.06
C ASN A 201 -13.13 2.43 6.45
N ASN A 202 -12.16 2.63 7.37
CA ASN A 202 -12.10 2.03 8.70
C ASN A 202 -12.05 0.49 8.77
N TYR A 203 -12.03 -0.23 7.65
CA TYR A 203 -11.91 -1.69 7.63
C TYR A 203 -10.48 -2.13 7.94
N VAL A 204 -9.51 -1.48 7.31
CA VAL A 204 -8.09 -1.85 7.41
C VAL A 204 -7.24 -0.59 7.50
N LYS A 205 -6.34 -0.56 8.49
CA LYS A 205 -5.31 0.46 8.62
C LYS A 205 -4.06 0.00 7.87
N LEU A 206 -3.53 0.83 6.98
CA LEU A 206 -2.26 0.55 6.29
C LEU A 206 -1.09 0.79 7.24
N ASN A 207 -0.75 -0.23 8.03
CA ASN A 207 0.35 -0.19 8.97
C ASN A 207 1.17 -1.50 8.93
N ASN A 208 2.28 -1.53 9.67
CA ASN A 208 3.12 -2.71 9.73
C ASN A 208 2.41 -3.95 10.33
N ALA A 209 1.38 -3.75 11.15
CA ALA A 209 0.58 -4.85 11.69
C ALA A 209 -0.26 -5.55 10.61
N LEU A 210 -0.70 -4.82 9.58
CA LEU A 210 -1.37 -5.41 8.43
C LEU A 210 -0.47 -6.39 7.69
N ILE A 211 0.81 -6.06 7.50
CA ILE A 211 1.80 -6.98 6.90
C ILE A 211 1.81 -8.29 7.68
N LEU A 212 1.97 -8.20 9.00
CA LEU A 212 2.04 -9.36 9.88
C LEU A 212 0.76 -10.20 9.81
N GLY A 213 -0.42 -9.56 9.82
CA GLY A 213 -1.71 -10.24 9.69
C GLY A 213 -1.87 -10.96 8.35
N VAL A 214 -1.44 -10.35 7.25
CA VAL A 214 -1.46 -10.97 5.92
C VAL A 214 -0.52 -12.17 5.86
N PHE A 215 0.70 -12.07 6.41
CA PHE A 215 1.61 -13.21 6.50
C PHE A 215 1.02 -14.34 7.33
N GLN A 216 0.43 -14.05 8.49
CA GLN A 216 -0.21 -15.05 9.33
C GLN A 216 -1.33 -15.80 8.60
N GLN A 217 -2.18 -15.09 7.85
CA GLN A 217 -3.24 -15.70 7.06
C GLN A 217 -2.70 -16.56 5.92
N ILE A 218 -1.65 -16.11 5.22
CA ILE A 218 -0.97 -16.91 4.19
C ILE A 218 -0.44 -18.22 4.78
N PHE A 219 0.25 -18.17 5.92
CA PHE A 219 0.77 -19.37 6.57
C PHE A 219 -0.34 -20.29 7.06
N THR A 220 -1.44 -19.72 7.57
CA THR A 220 -2.62 -20.51 8.00
C THR A 220 -3.22 -21.25 6.80
N LEU A 221 -3.45 -20.55 5.69
CA LEU A 221 -3.97 -21.14 4.46
C LEU A 221 -3.03 -22.23 3.92
N PHE A 222 -1.73 -21.97 3.93
CA PHE A 222 -0.71 -22.95 3.53
C PHE A 222 -0.76 -24.21 4.42
N ILE A 223 -0.82 -24.06 5.74
CA ILE A 223 -0.91 -25.20 6.68
C ILE A 223 -2.18 -26.01 6.44
N ILE A 224 -3.33 -25.34 6.24
CA ILE A 224 -4.60 -26.01 5.95
C ILE A 224 -4.47 -26.82 4.64
N LEU A 225 -3.96 -26.22 3.57
CA LEU A 225 -3.77 -26.91 2.29
C LEU A 225 -2.84 -28.12 2.42
N MET A 226 -1.79 -28.02 3.24
CA MET A 226 -0.88 -29.14 3.51
C MET A 226 -1.54 -30.29 4.29
N GLN A 227 -2.62 -30.06 5.05
CA GLN A 227 -3.36 -31.14 5.73
C GLN A 227 -4.21 -32.00 4.78
N PHE A 228 -4.54 -31.47 3.60
CA PHE A 228 -5.32 -32.18 2.58
C PHE A 228 -4.45 -32.92 1.55
N ARG A 229 -3.13 -32.92 1.75
CA ARG A 229 -2.16 -33.66 0.96
C ARG A 229 -1.82 -34.98 1.64
#